data_AF-A0A193CE94-F1
#
_entry.id   AF-A0A193CE94-F1
#
_cell.length_a   1.000
_cell.length_b   1.000
_cell.length_c   1.000
_cell.angle_alpha   90.00
_cell.angle_beta   90.00
_cell.angle_gamma   90.00
#
_symmetry.space_group_name_H-M   'P 1'
#
loop_
_entity.id
_entity.type
_entity.pdbx_description
1 polymer ?
#
loop_
_entity_poly.entity_id
_entity_poly.type
_entity_poly.pdbx_seq_one_letter_code
_entity_poly.pdbx_strand_id
1 'polypeptide(L)' 'GVWNKAFVGDFKDGENQFRAGQTLEEGVFEEKQTHGLTKWWNIELKDRTP' A
#
# COMPACT_ATOMS: atom_id res chain seq x y z
N GLY A 1 -7.95 3.37 4.96
CA GLY A 1 -7.26 4.23 3.99
C GLY A 1 -8.27 4.85 3.05
N VAL A 2 -8.11 6.12 2.71
CA VAL A 2 -8.98 6.82 1.74
C VAL A 2 -8.19 6.97 0.45
N TRP A 3 -8.24 5.96 -0.43
CA TRP A 3 -7.69 6.05 -1.78
C TRP A 3 -8.69 5.49 -2.79
N ASN A 4 -8.50 5.84 -4.06
CA ASN A 4 -9.38 5.38 -5.12
C ASN A 4 -9.00 3.95 -5.55
N LYS A 5 -9.75 2.94 -5.09
CA LYS A 5 -9.52 1.52 -5.43
C LYS A 5 -9.66 1.20 -6.91
N ALA A 6 -10.41 1.99 -7.68
CA ALA A 6 -10.55 1.77 -9.12
C ALA A 6 -9.28 2.21 -9.88
N PHE A 7 -8.53 3.16 -9.35
CA PHE A 7 -7.33 3.70 -9.97
C PHE A 7 -6.03 3.12 -9.35
N VAL A 8 -5.90 3.18 -8.03
CA VAL A 8 -4.72 2.72 -7.31
C VAL A 8 -4.67 1.19 -7.26
N GLY A 9 -5.78 0.58 -6.88
CA GLY A 9 -5.85 -0.85 -6.60
C GLY A 9 -6.32 -1.13 -5.19
N ASP A 10 -6.25 -2.40 -4.80
CA ASP A 10 -6.66 -2.87 -3.47
C ASP A 10 -5.78 -4.02 -3.00
N PHE A 11 -5.83 -4.31 -1.70
CA PHE A 11 -5.18 -5.50 -1.17
C PHE A 11 -5.94 -6.76 -1.58
N LYS A 12 -5.19 -7.86 -1.77
CA LYS A 12 -5.77 -9.16 -2.16
C LYS A 12 -6.74 -9.73 -1.14
N ASP A 13 -6.54 -9.41 0.14
CA ASP A 13 -7.42 -9.79 1.25
C ASP A 13 -8.58 -8.80 1.44
N GLY A 14 -8.60 -7.68 0.70
CA GLY A 14 -9.57 -6.60 0.85
C GLY A 14 -9.42 -5.79 2.14
N GLU A 15 -8.45 -6.12 2.99
CA GLU A 15 -8.18 -5.44 4.25
C GLU A 15 -7.04 -4.44 4.09
N ASN A 16 -7.17 -3.28 4.73
CA ASN A 16 -6.11 -2.29 4.67
C ASN A 16 -4.92 -2.71 5.56
N GLN A 17 -3.84 -3.19 4.95
CA GLN A 17 -2.62 -3.54 5.66
C GLN A 17 -1.63 -2.38 5.83
N PHE A 18 -1.88 -1.20 5.26
CA PHE A 18 -1.01 -0.03 5.49
C PHE A 18 -1.08 0.40 6.96
N ARG A 19 -0.08 -0.01 7.75
CA ARG A 19 0.09 0.32 9.16
C ARG A 19 1.45 0.94 9.40
N ALA A 20 1.48 2.09 10.07
CA ALA A 20 2.72 2.80 10.38
C ALA A 20 3.75 1.87 11.07
N GLY A 21 5.01 1.97 10.65
CA GLY A 21 6.12 1.14 11.12
C GLY A 21 6.14 -0.31 10.58
N GLN A 22 5.09 -0.75 9.88
CA GLN A 22 5.01 -2.12 9.35
C GLN A 22 5.40 -2.16 7.87
N THR A 23 6.28 -3.09 7.52
CA THR A 23 6.59 -3.44 6.13
C THR A 23 5.53 -4.35 5.55
N LEU A 24 5.20 -4.11 4.29
CA LEU A 24 4.30 -4.91 3.47
C LEU A 24 5.10 -5.78 2.52
N GLU A 25 4.60 -6.98 2.21
CA GLU A 25 5.24 -7.85 1.24
C GLU A 25 4.95 -7.38 -0.20
N GLU A 26 5.97 -7.37 -1.06
CA GLU A 26 5.82 -6.99 -2.47
C GLU A 26 4.97 -8.03 -3.22
N GLY A 27 3.65 -7.85 -3.19
CA GLY A 27 2.70 -8.76 -3.83
C GLY A 27 1.35 -8.88 -3.14
N VAL A 28 1.19 -8.32 -1.93
CA VAL A 28 -0.10 -8.30 -1.20
C VAL A 28 -1.08 -7.26 -1.74
N PHE A 29 -0.57 -6.27 -2.48
CA PHE A 29 -1.37 -5.20 -3.06
C PHE A 29 -1.43 -5.37 -4.57
N GLU A 30 -2.64 -5.43 -5.14
CA GLU A 30 -2.87 -5.48 -6.58
C GLU A 30 -3.08 -4.08 -7.11
N GLU A 31 -2.02 -3.53 -7.69
CA GLU A 31 -2.05 -2.23 -8.33
C GLU A 31 -2.75 -2.29 -9.70
N LYS A 32 -3.55 -1.27 -10.02
CA LYS A 32 -4.27 -1.18 -11.30
C LYS A 32 -3.59 -0.24 -12.28
N GLN A 33 -3.44 1.03 -11.91
CA GLN A 33 -2.83 2.08 -12.73
C GLN A 33 -1.57 2.66 -12.08
N THR A 34 -1.21 2.20 -10.88
CA THR A 34 0.03 2.57 -10.19
C THR A 34 1.04 1.43 -10.28
N HIS A 35 2.29 1.73 -9.93
CA HIS A 35 3.31 0.71 -9.80
C HIS A 35 4.27 1.06 -8.67
N GLY A 36 4.55 0.10 -7.80
CA GLY A 36 5.49 0.22 -6.70
C GLY A 36 4.93 0.88 -5.44
N LEU A 37 3.60 0.93 -5.23
CA LEU A 37 3.02 1.52 -4.01
C LEU A 37 3.52 0.84 -2.74
N THR A 38 3.58 -0.50 -2.73
CA THR A 38 4.08 -1.31 -1.60
C THR A 38 5.56 -1.03 -1.33
N LYS A 39 6.36 -0.89 -2.40
CA LYS A 39 7.78 -0.58 -2.30
C LYS A 39 8.01 0.82 -1.73
N TRP A 40 7.26 1.81 -2.22
CA TRP A 40 7.31 3.17 -1.70
C TRP A 40 6.89 3.24 -0.23
N TRP A 41 5.87 2.47 0.15
CA TRP A 41 5.46 2.31 1.54
C TRP A 41 6.61 1.80 2.41
N ASN A 42 7.26 0.72 1.98
CA ASN A 42 8.35 0.08 2.73
C ASN A 42 9.59 0.95 2.88
N ILE A 43 9.91 1.77 1.88
CA ILE A 43 11.12 2.59 1.87
C ILE A 43 10.91 3.87 2.69
N GLU A 44 9.76 4.52 2.55
CA GLU A 44 9.60 5.89 3.03
C GLU A 44 8.30 6.11 3.81
N LEU A 45 7.15 5.61 3.32
CA LEU A 45 5.86 6.02 3.86
C LEU A 45 5.51 5.40 5.22
N LYS A 46 6.04 4.21 5.52
CA LYS A 46 5.79 3.52 6.79
C LYS A 46 6.32 4.29 8.01
N ASP A 47 7.40 5.05 7.85
CA ASP A 47 8.08 5.74 8.96
C ASP A 47 7.73 7.24 9.02
N ARG A 48 7.13 7.79 7.96
CA ARG A 48 6.61 9.17 7.93
C ARG A 48 5.25 9.28 8.60
N THR A 49 5.26 9.14 9.92
CA THR A 49 4.08 9.43 10.76
C THR A 49 4.05 10.93 11.14
N PRO A 50 2.88 11.59 11.15
CA PRO A 50 2.73 12.92 11.73
C PRO A 50 3.00 12.93 13.24
#